data_AF-A0AAW6WL77-F1
#
_entry.id   AF-A0AAW6WL77-F1
#
_cell.length_a   1.000
_cell.length_b   1.000
_cell.length_c   1.000
_cell.angle_alpha   90.00
_cell.angle_beta   90.00
_cell.angle_gamma   90.00
#
_symmetry.space_group_name_H-M   'P 1'
#
loop_
_entity.id
_entity.type
_entity.pdbx_description
1 polymer ?
#
loop_
_entity_poly.entity_id
_entity_poly.type
_entity_poly.pdbx_seq_one_letter_code
_entity_poly.pdbx_strand_id
1 'polypeptide(L)'
;MPEQGTWRISTAYDYVNELDAPDLAWEFLRRNPEYQQDYNRLKQRGFGEDQAAAALSAKWGLSFRGRPRTPGARRERSLVADSRSLDADPAGAPDLGCTCTCC
;
A
#
# COMPACT_ATOMS: atom_id res chain seq x y z
N MET A 1 -50.07 -6.69 -11.86
CA MET A 1 -49.72 -5.27 -11.62
C MET A 1 -48.26 -5.23 -11.22
N PRO A 2 -47.39 -4.41 -11.84
CA PRO A 2 -46.00 -4.33 -11.39
C PRO A 2 -45.99 -3.78 -9.96
N GLU A 3 -45.15 -4.35 -9.11
CA GLU A 3 -44.94 -3.83 -7.77
C GLU A 3 -44.55 -2.36 -7.85
N GLN A 4 -45.30 -1.52 -7.13
CA GLN A 4 -45.03 -0.11 -6.97
C GLN A 4 -43.56 0.04 -6.59
N GLY A 5 -42.78 0.74 -7.43
CA GLY A 5 -41.33 0.76 -7.32
C GLY A 5 -40.89 1.03 -5.88
N THR A 6 -39.97 0.20 -5.41
CA THR A 6 -39.37 0.18 -4.06
C THR A 6 -38.76 1.51 -3.63
N TRP A 7 -38.68 2.51 -4.52
CA TRP A 7 -38.16 3.85 -4.26
C TRP A 7 -38.91 4.64 -3.17
N ARG A 8 -40.15 4.25 -2.83
CA ARG A 8 -40.89 4.85 -1.69
C ARG A 8 -40.70 4.10 -0.36
N ILE A 9 -40.03 2.96 -0.38
CA ILE A 9 -39.80 2.16 0.82
C ILE A 9 -38.52 2.66 1.46
N SER A 10 -38.63 3.37 2.60
CA SER A 10 -37.47 3.92 3.31
C SER A 10 -36.42 2.85 3.63
N THR A 11 -36.88 1.64 4.01
CA THR A 11 -35.98 0.53 4.35
C THR A 11 -35.16 0.00 3.18
N ALA A 12 -35.53 0.35 1.93
CA ALA A 12 -34.72 0.03 0.76
C ALA A 12 -33.40 0.82 0.71
N TYR A 13 -33.28 1.89 1.50
CA TYR A 13 -32.10 2.76 1.55
C TYR A 13 -31.30 2.66 2.85
N ASP A 14 -31.77 1.90 3.86
CA ASP A 14 -31.09 1.76 5.15
C ASP A 14 -29.63 1.34 4.96
N TYR A 15 -29.39 0.37 4.06
CA TYR A 15 -28.05 -0.06 3.68
C TYR A 15 -27.16 1.10 3.15
N VAL A 16 -27.70 1.97 2.31
CA VAL A 16 -26.98 3.10 1.71
C VAL A 16 -26.70 4.19 2.75
N ASN A 17 -27.60 4.37 3.71
CA ASN A 17 -27.43 5.34 4.79
C ASN A 17 -26.40 4.91 5.83
N GLU A 18 -26.17 3.60 5.99
CA GLU A 18 -25.17 3.04 6.89
C GLU A 18 -23.75 2.98 6.29
N LEU A 19 -23.62 3.19 4.98
CA LEU A 19 -22.34 3.15 4.27
C LEU A 19 -21.51 4.42 4.50
N ASP A 20 -20.24 4.25 4.86
CA ASP A 20 -19.28 5.34 4.89
C ASP A 20 -18.99 5.86 3.47
N ALA A 21 -18.55 7.12 3.36
CA ALA A 21 -18.19 7.74 2.07
C ALA A 21 -17.28 6.88 1.15
N PRO A 22 -16.19 6.23 1.64
CA PRO A 22 -15.40 5.31 0.82
C PRO A 22 -16.17 4.08 0.34
N ASP A 23 -17.04 3.51 1.18
CA ASP A 23 -17.80 2.32 0.82
C ASP A 23 -18.89 2.65 -0.19
N LEU A 24 -19.54 3.81 -0.05
CA LEU A 24 -20.48 4.33 -1.04
C LEU A 24 -19.80 4.53 -2.39
N ALA A 25 -18.61 5.16 -2.42
CA ALA A 25 -17.84 5.34 -3.64
C ALA A 25 -17.49 3.99 -4.31
N TRP A 26 -17.16 2.97 -3.52
CA TRP A 26 -16.92 1.62 -4.02
C TRP A 26 -18.18 0.95 -4.59
N GLU A 27 -19.33 1.15 -3.96
CA GLU A 27 -20.61 0.61 -4.40
C GLU A 27 -21.10 1.24 -5.73
N PHE A 28 -20.75 2.51 -5.99
CA PHE A 28 -20.92 3.13 -7.31
C PHE A 28 -19.99 2.50 -8.35
N LEU A 29 -18.72 2.33 -8.01
CA LEU A 29 -17.72 1.80 -8.93
C LEU A 29 -18.04 0.38 -9.38
N ARG A 30 -18.40 -0.51 -8.44
CA ARG A 30 -18.73 -1.90 -8.75
C ARG A 30 -19.97 -2.07 -9.63
N ARG A 31 -20.92 -1.13 -9.56
CA ARG A 31 -22.17 -1.15 -10.34
C ARG A 31 -22.01 -0.54 -11.72
N ASN A 32 -20.90 0.14 -12.00
CA ASN A 32 -20.62 0.71 -13.30
C ASN A 32 -20.24 -0.39 -14.32
N PRO A 33 -20.97 -0.56 -15.43
CA PRO A 33 -20.69 -1.59 -16.42
C PRO A 33 -19.35 -1.40 -17.12
N GLU A 34 -18.87 -0.17 -17.30
CA GLU A 34 -17.57 0.10 -17.90
C GLU A 34 -16.44 -0.35 -16.97
N TYR A 35 -16.57 -0.11 -15.67
CA TYR A 35 -15.62 -0.59 -14.68
C TYR A 35 -15.56 -2.12 -14.66
N GLN A 36 -16.72 -2.78 -14.71
CA GLN A 36 -16.79 -4.25 -14.78
C GLN A 36 -16.09 -4.79 -16.03
N GLN A 37 -16.24 -4.15 -17.19
CA GLN A 37 -15.56 -4.55 -18.42
C GLN A 37 -14.04 -4.37 -18.32
N ASP A 38 -13.59 -3.22 -17.83
CA ASP A 38 -12.16 -2.93 -17.63
C ASP A 38 -11.52 -3.91 -16.64
N TYR A 39 -12.21 -4.20 -15.53
CA TYR A 39 -11.75 -5.16 -14.54
C TYR A 39 -11.69 -6.59 -15.10
N ASN A 40 -12.68 -7.00 -15.89
CA ASN A 40 -12.68 -8.30 -16.56
C ASN A 40 -11.54 -8.40 -17.58
N ARG A 41 -11.27 -7.32 -18.34
CA ARG A 41 -10.13 -7.26 -19.26
C ARG A 41 -8.80 -7.39 -18.52
N LEU A 42 -8.65 -6.72 -17.36
CA LEU A 42 -7.47 -6.87 -16.50
C LEU A 42 -7.32 -8.32 -16.00
N LYS A 43 -8.42 -8.91 -15.52
CA LYS A 43 -8.44 -10.31 -15.04
C LYS A 43 -8.04 -11.30 -16.14
N GLN A 44 -8.47 -11.07 -17.39
CA GLN A 44 -8.12 -11.92 -18.53
C GLN A 44 -6.64 -11.82 -18.93
N ARG A 45 -6.02 -10.64 -18.80
CA ARG A 45 -4.57 -10.45 -19.06
C ARG A 45 -3.69 -11.04 -17.95
N GLY A 46 -4.27 -11.27 -16.78
CA GLY A 46 -3.58 -11.73 -15.59
C GLY A 46 -3.11 -10.55 -14.74
N PHE A 47 -3.36 -10.64 -13.44
CA PHE A 47 -3.00 -9.61 -12.44
C PHE A 47 -1.48 -9.35 -12.29
N GLY A 48 -0.64 -9.99 -13.11
CA GLY A 48 0.81 -9.81 -13.13
C GLY A 48 1.30 -8.64 -13.99
N GLU A 49 0.44 -8.03 -14.82
CA GLU A 49 0.78 -6.78 -15.50
C GLU A 49 0.56 -5.58 -14.57
N ASP A 50 1.59 -5.25 -13.78
CA ASP A 50 1.60 -4.06 -12.90
C ASP A 50 1.16 -2.79 -13.64
N GLN A 51 1.50 -2.70 -14.93
CA GLN A 51 1.16 -1.56 -15.79
C GLN A 51 -0.34 -1.51 -16.14
N ALA A 52 -1.00 -2.65 -16.34
CA ALA A 52 -2.43 -2.72 -16.62
C ALA A 52 -3.26 -2.41 -15.36
N ALA A 53 -2.80 -2.87 -14.19
CA ALA A 53 -3.40 -2.51 -12.91
C ALA A 53 -3.22 -1.00 -12.60
N ALA A 54 -2.06 -0.43 -12.91
CA ALA A 54 -1.81 1.01 -12.76
C ALA A 54 -2.69 1.86 -13.70
N ALA A 55 -2.88 1.42 -14.94
CA ALA A 55 -3.78 2.10 -15.89
C ALA A 55 -5.25 2.07 -15.43
N LEU A 56 -5.71 0.92 -14.91
CA LEU A 56 -7.05 0.80 -14.31
C LEU A 56 -7.19 1.70 -13.08
N SER A 57 -6.17 1.77 -12.25
CA SER A 57 -6.10 2.63 -11.07
C SER A 57 -6.22 4.11 -11.43
N ALA A 58 -5.43 4.57 -12.41
CA ALA A 58 -5.42 5.96 -12.85
C ALA A 58 -6.76 6.37 -13.49
N LYS A 59 -7.39 5.47 -14.26
CA LYS A 59 -8.69 5.74 -14.90
C LYS A 59 -9.81 5.88 -13.88
N TRP A 60 -9.83 5.02 -12.85
CA TRP A 60 -10.93 4.95 -11.87
C TRP A 60 -10.63 5.63 -10.53
N GLY A 61 -9.46 6.26 -10.39
CA GLY A 61 -9.03 6.93 -9.17
C GLY A 61 -8.76 5.98 -7.99
N LEU A 62 -8.49 4.69 -8.27
CA LEU A 62 -8.23 3.70 -7.24
C LEU A 62 -6.77 3.78 -6.78
N SER A 63 -6.54 3.63 -5.47
CA SER A 63 -5.19 3.49 -4.91
C SER A 63 -5.05 2.07 -4.34
N PHE A 64 -4.46 1.16 -5.11
CA PHE A 64 -4.04 -0.12 -4.55
C PHE A 64 -2.76 0.13 -3.75
N ARG A 65 -2.75 -0.27 -2.47
CA ARG A 65 -1.48 -0.40 -1.77
C ARG A 65 -0.71 -1.51 -2.48
N GLY A 66 0.28 -1.10 -3.29
CA GLY A 66 1.07 -2.01 -4.10
C GLY A 66 1.59 -3.18 -3.25
N ARG A 67 1.69 -4.36 -3.87
CA ARG A 67 2.26 -5.54 -3.22
C ARG A 67 3.58 -5.13 -2.55
N PRO A 68 3.82 -5.46 -1.28
CA PRO A 68 5.12 -5.24 -0.67
C PRO A 68 6.16 -5.87 -1.61
N ARG A 69 7.02 -5.03 -2.21
CA ARG A 69 8.20 -5.53 -2.92
C ARG A 69 9.01 -6.22 -1.84
N THR A 70 9.01 -7.55 -1.81
CA THR A 70 9.95 -8.29 -0.99
C THR A 70 11.35 -7.86 -1.45
N PRO A 71 12.13 -7.14 -0.61
CA PRO A 71 13.47 -6.76 -0.99
C PRO A 71 14.31 -8.04 -0.98
N GLY A 72 14.53 -8.60 -2.18
CA GLY A 72 15.62 -9.53 -2.49
C GLY A 72 15.74 -10.77 -1.62
N ALA A 73 15.41 -11.92 -2.21
CA ALA A 73 16.34 -13.05 -2.15
C ALA A 73 17.62 -12.64 -2.91
N ARG A 74 18.41 -11.75 -2.29
CA ARG A 74 19.77 -11.43 -2.73
C ARG A 74 20.56 -12.71 -2.54
N ARG A 75 20.87 -13.40 -3.65
CA ARG A 75 21.83 -14.50 -3.67
C ARG A 75 23.07 -14.06 -2.89
N GLU A 76 23.40 -14.86 -1.89
CA GLU A 76 24.61 -14.80 -1.10
C GLU A 76 25.82 -14.62 -2.00
N ARG A 77 26.62 -13.59 -1.70
CA ARG A 77 28.07 -13.74 -1.75
C ARG A 77 28.57 -13.30 -0.39
N SER A 78 28.73 -14.30 0.47
CA SER A 78 29.62 -14.23 1.62
C SER A 78 30.99 -13.77 1.10
N LEU A 79 31.38 -12.55 1.45
CA LEU A 79 32.78 -12.16 1.48
C LEU A 79 33.17 -12.19 2.94
N VAL A 80 33.96 -13.22 3.22
CA VAL A 80 34.72 -13.51 4.43
C VAL A 80 35.31 -12.22 5.02
N ALA A 81 35.28 -12.17 6.36
CA ALA A 81 35.90 -11.14 7.17
C ALA A 81 37.37 -10.92 6.76
N ASP A 82 37.71 -9.67 6.44
CA ASP A 82 39.11 -9.23 6.41
C ASP A 82 39.36 -8.47 7.70
N SER A 83 39.94 -9.20 8.65
CA SER A 83 40.47 -8.69 9.90
C SER A 83 41.69 -7.82 9.60
N ARG A 84 41.51 -6.49 9.53
CA ARG A 84 42.64 -5.57 9.65
C ARG A 84 42.90 -5.29 11.11
N SER A 85 43.77 -6.14 11.65
CA SER A 85 44.68 -5.80 12.74
C SER A 85 45.36 -4.47 12.40
N LEU A 86 45.16 -3.45 13.23
CA LEU A 86 46.11 -2.36 13.35
C LEU A 86 46.40 -2.22 14.83
N ASP A 87 47.64 -2.55 15.12
CA ASP A 87 48.31 -2.56 16.40
C ASP A 87 48.10 -1.26 17.18
N ALA A 88 48.06 -1.44 18.50
CA ALA A 88 48.20 -0.38 19.47
C ALA A 88 49.54 0.34 19.32
N ASP A 89 49.56 1.64 19.58
CA ASP A 89 50.51 2.16 20.57
C ASP A 89 49.93 3.40 21.29
N PRO A 90 50.19 3.58 22.60
CA PRO A 90 49.51 4.54 23.44
C PRO A 90 50.38 5.77 23.72
N ALA A 91 49.81 6.98 23.67
CA ALA A 91 50.40 8.11 24.38
C ALA A 91 49.40 9.26 24.57
N GLY A 92 49.15 9.59 25.84
CA GLY A 92 48.84 10.97 26.24
C GLY A 92 47.39 11.30 26.63
N ALA A 93 46.96 10.84 27.80
CA ALA A 93 46.16 11.68 28.71
C ALA A 93 47.15 12.43 29.65
N PRO A 94 46.86 13.62 30.23
CA PRO A 94 45.73 13.86 31.15
C PRO A 94 44.97 15.19 30.88
N ASP A 95 43.64 15.25 31.04
CA ASP A 95 42.84 15.56 32.25
C ASP A 95 42.39 17.04 32.35
N LEU A 96 41.24 17.24 33.00
CA LEU A 96 40.52 18.48 33.34
C LEU A 96 39.54 18.98 32.26
N GLY A 97 38.22 19.00 32.43
CA GLY A 97 37.35 18.71 33.57
C GLY A 97 35.98 19.39 33.35
N CYS A 98 34.97 18.92 34.09
CA CYS A 98 33.76 19.64 34.55
C CYS A 98 32.89 20.42 33.53
N THR A 99 31.56 20.37 33.51
CA THR A 99 30.52 19.66 34.26
C THR A 99 29.23 19.87 33.47
N CYS A 100 28.37 18.85 33.52
CA CYS A 100 26.93 18.88 33.36
C CYS A 100 26.24 20.25 33.51
N THR A 101 25.32 20.58 32.59
CA THR A 101 24.00 21.15 32.92
C THR A 101 23.02 20.81 31.81
N CYS A 102 22.07 19.94 32.13
CA CYS A 102 20.82 19.78 31.39
C CYS A 102 19.95 21.03 31.56
N CYS A 103 19.27 21.43 30.48
CA CYS A 103 17.90 21.95 30.46
C CYS A 103 17.33 21.65 29.06
#